data_AF-A0A1F6S819-F1
#
_entry.id   AF-A0A1F6S819-F1
#
_cell.length_a   1.000
_cell.length_b   1.000
_cell.length_c   1.000
_cell.angle_alpha   90.00
_cell.angle_beta   90.00
_cell.angle_gamma   90.00
#
_symmetry.space_group_name_H-M   'P 1'
#
loop_
_entity.id
_entity.type
_entity.pdbx_description
1 polymer ?
#
loop_
_entity_poly.entity_id
_entity_poly.type
_entity_poly.pdbx_seq_one_letter_code
_entity_poly.pdbx_strand_id
1 'polypeptide(L)'
;MYDGDFWNKVREKAYYKYLDRINQGLPGNSEQDWVNAEIEQKIEEKINEEAYYHYLNYGDYPLLNWLVSKREITERLQFLAFYLHEADINKSPLENWSEAQKLYIEQF
;
A
#
# COMPACT_ATOMS: atom_id res chain seq x y z
N MET A 1 -23.13 -0.73 -0.14
CA MET A 1 -22.96 0.73 0.02
C MET A 1 -21.67 0.99 0.82
N TYR A 2 -20.52 0.53 0.29
CA TYR A 2 -19.22 0.49 0.98
C TYR A 2 -18.12 1.33 0.27
N ASP A 3 -18.32 1.70 -0.99
CA ASP A 3 -17.32 2.45 -1.77
C ASP A 3 -17.07 3.88 -1.28
N GLY A 4 -18.02 4.47 -0.56
CA GLY A 4 -17.89 5.85 -0.07
C GLY A 4 -16.75 6.02 0.95
N ASP A 5 -16.55 5.04 1.82
CA ASP A 5 -15.50 5.11 2.86
C ASP A 5 -14.10 4.96 2.27
N PHE A 6 -13.94 4.02 1.32
CA PHE A 6 -12.69 3.82 0.58
C PHE A 6 -12.25 5.10 -0.13
N TRP A 7 -13.11 5.65 -1.00
CA TRP A 7 -12.75 6.83 -1.80
C TRP A 7 -12.56 8.10 -0.97
N ASN A 8 -13.19 8.19 0.21
CA ASN A 8 -12.91 9.27 1.15
C ASN A 8 -11.49 9.16 1.73
N LYS A 9 -11.07 7.96 2.14
CA LYS A 9 -9.70 7.72 2.63
C LYS A 9 -8.65 7.94 1.53
N VAL A 10 -8.92 7.49 0.30
CA VAL A 10 -8.04 7.76 -0.85
C VAL A 10 -7.90 9.27 -1.08
N ARG A 11 -9.02 10.01 -1.08
CA ARG A 11 -9.00 11.47 -1.26
C ARG A 11 -8.20 12.17 -0.19
N GLU A 12 -8.37 11.79 1.07
CA GLU A 12 -7.63 12.35 2.20
C GLU A 12 -6.12 12.09 2.06
N LYS A 13 -5.72 10.85 1.75
CA LYS A 13 -4.32 10.49 1.49
C LYS A 13 -3.74 11.27 0.30
N ALA A 14 -4.47 11.37 -0.80
CA ALA A 14 -4.05 12.12 -1.99
C ALA A 14 -3.84 13.61 -1.67
N TYR A 15 -4.72 14.19 -0.85
CA TYR A 15 -4.59 15.57 -0.40
C TYR A 15 -3.34 15.80 0.45
N TYR A 16 -3.02 14.89 1.39
CA TYR A 16 -1.79 15.00 2.17
C TYR A 16 -0.52 14.85 1.32
N LYS A 17 -0.52 13.96 0.32
CA LYS A 17 0.57 13.85 -0.65
C LYS A 17 0.75 15.14 -1.46
N TYR A 18 -0.36 15.73 -1.91
CA TYR A 18 -0.33 17.03 -2.57
C TYR A 18 0.30 18.10 -1.68
N LEU A 19 -0.12 18.21 -0.42
CA LEU A 19 0.41 19.20 0.53
C LEU A 19 1.91 19.02 0.80
N ASP A 20 2.34 17.78 1.04
CA ASP A 20 3.75 17.46 1.27
C ASP A 20 4.63 17.88 0.08
N ARG A 21 4.17 17.56 -1.14
CA ARG A 21 4.86 17.96 -2.36
C ARG A 21 4.97 19.48 -2.52
N ILE A 22 3.87 20.21 -2.26
CA ILE A 22 3.86 21.68 -2.32
C ILE A 22 4.85 22.26 -1.30
N ASN A 23 4.88 21.72 -0.09
CA ASN A 23 5.82 22.14 0.96
C ASN A 23 7.29 21.90 0.59
N GLN A 24 7.56 20.88 -0.23
CA GLN A 24 8.90 20.56 -0.74
C GLN A 24 9.28 21.33 -2.01
N GLY A 25 8.39 22.16 -2.56
CA GLY A 25 8.62 22.91 -3.80
C GLY A 25 8.73 22.03 -5.05
N LEU A 26 8.21 20.81 -5.00
CA LEU A 26 8.26 19.85 -6.10
C LEU A 26 7.15 20.11 -7.13
N PRO A 27 7.39 19.85 -8.43
CA PRO A 27 6.41 20.10 -9.49
C PRO A 27 5.15 19.25 -9.33
N GLY A 28 3.99 19.82 -9.65
CA GLY A 28 2.69 19.16 -9.47
C GLY A 28 2.48 17.94 -10.36
N ASN A 29 2.04 16.82 -9.76
CA ASN A 29 1.48 15.66 -10.46
C ASN A 29 0.34 15.07 -9.63
N SER A 30 -0.83 15.72 -9.68
CA SER A 30 -2.00 15.30 -8.91
C SER A 30 -2.47 13.90 -9.26
N GLU A 31 -2.36 13.50 -10.53
CA GLU A 31 -2.72 12.15 -10.98
C GLU A 31 -1.87 11.09 -10.27
N GLN A 32 -0.55 11.31 -10.17
CA GLN A 32 0.33 10.40 -9.44
C GLN A 32 0.01 10.34 -7.94
N ASP A 33 -0.36 11.46 -7.31
CA ASP A 33 -0.77 11.46 -5.90
C ASP A 33 -2.00 10.58 -5.68
N TRP A 34 -2.98 10.69 -6.58
CA TRP A 34 -4.21 9.91 -6.56
C TRP A 34 -3.91 8.41 -6.72
N VAL A 35 -3.11 8.05 -7.71
CA VAL A 35 -2.71 6.65 -7.95
C VAL A 35 -1.96 6.07 -6.75
N ASN A 36 -1.02 6.83 -6.19
CA ASN A 36 -0.26 6.38 -5.02
C ASN A 36 -1.16 6.23 -3.78
N ALA A 37 -2.09 7.15 -3.57
CA ALA A 37 -3.05 7.09 -2.47
C ALA A 37 -4.01 5.90 -2.60
N GLU A 38 -4.44 5.59 -3.83
CA GLU A 38 -5.28 4.43 -4.12
C GLU A 38 -4.55 3.12 -3.80
N ILE A 39 -3.31 2.97 -4.27
CA ILE A 39 -2.47 1.80 -3.98
C ILE A 39 -2.26 1.64 -2.48
N GLU A 40 -1.92 2.72 -1.77
CA GLU A 40 -1.74 2.68 -0.31
C GLU A 40 -3.01 2.27 0.42
N GLN A 41 -4.18 2.74 -0.02
CA GLN A 41 -5.45 2.36 0.61
C GLN A 41 -5.78 0.89 0.35
N LYS A 42 -5.54 0.38 -0.87
CA LYS A 42 -5.76 -1.03 -1.20
C LYS A 42 -4.83 -1.96 -0.40
N ILE A 43 -3.56 -1.58 -0.21
CA ILE A 43 -2.65 -2.32 0.68
C ILE A 43 -3.13 -2.26 2.13
N GLU A 44 -3.63 -1.12 2.61
CA GLU A 44 -4.19 -1.02 3.97
C GLU A 44 -5.42 -1.93 4.14
N GLU A 45 -6.27 -2.07 3.13
CA GLU A 45 -7.38 -3.03 3.15
C GLU A 45 -6.87 -4.47 3.25
N LYS A 46 -5.85 -4.84 2.48
CA LYS A 46 -5.20 -6.16 2.60
C LYS A 46 -4.62 -6.41 3.99
N ILE A 47 -4.02 -5.39 4.62
CA ILE A 47 -3.54 -5.47 6.00
C ILE A 47 -4.70 -5.70 6.98
N ASN A 48 -5.81 -5.01 6.80
CA ASN A 48 -6.99 -5.18 7.66
C ASN A 48 -7.66 -6.55 7.47
N GLU A 49 -7.69 -7.07 6.24
CA GLU A 49 -8.14 -8.43 5.93
C GLU A 49 -7.27 -9.46 6.65
N GLU A 50 -5.96 -9.40 6.51
CA GLU A 50 -5.02 -10.29 7.20
C GLU A 50 -5.13 -10.15 8.73
N ALA A 51 -5.28 -8.93 9.25
CA ALA A 51 -5.44 -8.71 10.69
C ALA A 51 -6.74 -9.33 11.23
N TYR A 52 -7.79 -9.33 10.42
CA TYR A 52 -9.03 -10.03 10.73
C TYR A 52 -8.84 -11.55 10.72
N TYR A 53 -8.08 -12.11 9.78
CA TYR A 53 -7.70 -13.53 9.82
C TYR A 53 -6.91 -13.88 11.08
N HIS A 54 -5.94 -13.04 11.48
CA HIS A 54 -5.21 -13.24 12.74
C HIS A 54 -6.12 -13.19 13.96
N TYR A 55 -7.08 -12.26 14.00
CA TYR A 55 -8.10 -12.19 15.05
C TYR A 55 -8.88 -13.51 15.19
N LEU A 56 -9.32 -14.08 14.07
CA LEU A 56 -10.09 -15.32 14.06
C LEU A 56 -9.28 -16.54 14.55
N ASN A 57 -7.96 -16.55 14.34
CA ASN A 57 -7.10 -17.71 14.62
C ASN A 57 -6.32 -17.61 15.94
N TYR A 58 -5.93 -16.41 16.37
CA TYR A 58 -5.00 -16.19 17.48
C TYR A 58 -5.61 -15.34 18.62
N GLY A 59 -6.81 -14.81 18.42
CA GLY A 59 -7.59 -14.12 19.44
C GLY A 59 -7.57 -12.59 19.34
N ASP A 60 -8.21 -11.98 20.33
CA ASP A 60 -8.57 -10.55 20.33
C ASP A 60 -7.43 -9.65 20.80
N TYR A 61 -6.47 -9.42 19.90
CA TYR A 61 -5.37 -8.47 20.10
C TYR A 61 -5.28 -7.51 18.91
N PRO A 62 -6.20 -6.52 18.79
CA PRO A 62 -6.38 -5.76 17.55
C PRO A 62 -5.11 -5.08 17.05
N LEU A 63 -4.37 -4.40 17.94
CA LEU A 63 -3.13 -3.73 17.59
C LEU A 63 -2.03 -4.72 17.18
N LEU A 64 -1.90 -5.84 17.90
CA LEU A 64 -0.88 -6.84 17.60
C LEU A 64 -1.17 -7.52 16.26
N ASN A 65 -2.42 -7.90 16.02
CA ASN A 65 -2.86 -8.53 14.78
C ASN A 65 -2.59 -7.61 13.58
N TRP A 66 -2.91 -6.32 13.69
CA TRP A 66 -2.61 -5.35 12.64
C TRP A 66 -1.10 -5.16 12.42
N LEU A 67 -0.29 -5.07 13.49
CA LEU A 67 1.17 -4.91 13.38
C LEU A 67 1.83 -6.12 12.71
N VAL A 68 1.42 -7.33 13.09
CA VAL A 68 1.91 -8.58 12.48
C VAL A 68 1.51 -8.64 11.01
N SER A 69 0.24 -8.39 10.69
CA SER A 69 -0.27 -8.36 9.31
C SER A 69 0.47 -7.36 8.43
N LYS A 70 0.67 -6.15 8.95
CA LYS A 70 1.42 -5.11 8.25
C LYS A 70 2.83 -5.56 7.94
N ARG A 71 3.51 -6.20 8.90
CA ARG A 71 4.85 -6.73 8.71
C ARG A 71 4.85 -7.83 7.64
N GLU A 72 3.97 -8.82 7.75
CA GLU A 72 3.89 -9.95 6.81
C GLU A 72 3.62 -9.49 5.38
N ILE A 73 2.65 -8.58 5.18
CA ILE A 73 2.36 -8.02 3.85
C ILE A 73 3.54 -7.21 3.34
N THR A 74 4.21 -6.42 4.19
CA THR A 74 5.41 -5.68 3.80
C THR A 74 6.54 -6.62 3.36
N GLU A 75 6.78 -7.71 4.08
CA GLU A 75 7.78 -8.71 3.73
C GLU A 75 7.45 -9.41 2.39
N ARG A 76 6.17 -9.71 2.13
CA ARG A 76 5.71 -10.26 0.84
C ARG A 76 5.93 -9.27 -0.31
N LEU A 77 5.62 -7.98 -0.11
CA LEU A 77 5.88 -6.93 -1.10
C LEU A 77 7.38 -6.76 -1.38
N GLN A 78 8.22 -6.80 -0.33
CA GLN A 78 9.67 -6.74 -0.48
C GLN A 78 10.21 -7.93 -1.27
N PHE A 79 9.69 -9.13 -1.01
CA PHE A 79 10.05 -10.32 -1.78
C PHE A 79 9.66 -10.19 -3.26
N LEU A 80 8.45 -9.71 -3.56
CA LEU A 80 8.01 -9.45 -4.94
C LEU A 80 8.88 -8.41 -5.63
N ALA A 81 9.20 -7.30 -4.96
CA ALA A 81 10.05 -6.25 -5.51
C ALA A 81 11.48 -6.76 -5.79
N PHE A 82 12.02 -7.60 -4.90
CA PHE A 82 13.31 -8.26 -5.11
C PHE A 82 13.27 -9.19 -6.33
N TYR A 83 12.23 -10.00 -6.47
CA TYR A 83 12.07 -10.89 -7.61
C TYR A 83 11.98 -10.12 -8.95
N LEU A 84 11.27 -8.99 -8.97
CA LEU A 84 11.20 -8.10 -10.13
C LEU A 84 12.57 -7.48 -10.46
N HIS A 85 13.37 -7.14 -9.44
CA HIS A 85 14.73 -6.64 -9.65
C HIS A 85 15.65 -7.69 -10.27
N GLU A 86 15.60 -8.94 -9.82
CA GLU A 86 16.40 -10.02 -10.41
C GLU A 86 16.04 -10.28 -11.88
N ALA A 87 14.79 -10.02 -12.28
CA ALA A 87 14.34 -10.14 -13.67
C ALA A 87 14.80 -8.98 -14.56
N ASP A 88 14.93 -7.76 -14.02
CA ASP A 88 15.50 -6.60 -14.69
C ASP A 88 16.29 -5.71 -13.71
N ILE A 89 17.60 -5.97 -13.62
CA ILE A 89 18.49 -5.30 -12.69
C ILE A 89 18.67 -3.80 -12.98
N ASN A 90 18.34 -3.34 -14.20
CA ASN A 90 18.48 -1.94 -14.59
C ASN A 90 17.24 -1.12 -14.21
N LYS A 91 16.13 -1.78 -13.88
CA LYS A 91 14.90 -1.13 -13.44
C LYS A 91 15.06 -0.51 -12.06
N SER A 92 14.47 0.66 -11.85
CA SER A 92 14.60 1.40 -10.59
C SER A 92 13.98 0.61 -9.43
N PRO A 93 14.60 0.60 -8.23
CA PRO A 93 14.00 0.00 -7.04
C PRO A 93 12.60 0.54 -6.71
N LEU A 94 12.34 1.82 -6.99
CA LEU A 94 11.04 2.44 -6.77
C LEU A 94 9.98 1.93 -7.76
N GLU A 95 10.38 1.66 -9.00
CA GLU A 95 9.47 1.09 -10.00
C GLU A 95 9.16 -0.37 -9.67
N ASN A 96 10.16 -1.15 -9.25
CA ASN A 96 9.99 -2.52 -8.79
C ASN A 96 9.08 -2.58 -7.54
N TRP A 97 9.22 -1.63 -6.62
CA TRP A 97 8.33 -1.51 -5.46
C TRP A 97 6.88 -1.20 -5.87
N SER A 98 6.67 -0.22 -6.74
CA SER A 98 5.32 0.15 -7.20
C SER A 98 4.65 -1.00 -7.96
N GLU A 99 5.41 -1.72 -8.78
CA GLU A 99 4.90 -2.87 -9.51
C GLU A 99 4.61 -4.05 -8.59
N ALA A 100 5.46 -4.32 -7.60
CA ALA A 100 5.19 -5.34 -6.58
C ALA A 100 3.87 -5.08 -5.83
N GLN A 101 3.58 -3.82 -5.50
CA GLN A 101 2.31 -3.44 -4.86
C GLN A 101 1.12 -3.70 -5.77
N LYS A 102 1.20 -3.33 -7.05
CA LYS A 102 0.14 -3.61 -8.04
C LYS A 102 -0.10 -5.11 -8.19
N LEU A 103 0.99 -5.87 -8.35
CA LEU A 103 0.94 -7.32 -8.51
C LEU A 103 0.33 -8.00 -7.27
N TYR A 104 0.70 -7.54 -6.07
CA TYR A 104 0.11 -8.04 -4.83
C TYR A 104 -1.39 -7.79 -4.76
N ILE A 105 -1.82 -6.55 -5.02
CA ILE A 105 -3.25 -6.16 -5.02
C ILE A 105 -4.07 -6.98 -6.02
N GLU A 106 -3.51 -7.26 -7.21
CA GLU A 106 -4.21 -7.95 -8.28
C GLU A 106 -4.32 -9.46 -8.07
N GLN A 107 -3.33 -10.07 -7.39
CA GLN A 107 -3.23 -11.53 -7.31
C GLN A 107 -3.50 -12.13 -5.92
N PHE A 108 -3.51 -11.32 -4.87
CA PHE A 108 -3.69 -11.76 -3.48
C PHE A 108 -4.70 -10.84 -2.80
#